data_AF-A0A0R1ZFF1-F1
#
_entry.id   AF-A0A0R1ZFF1-F1
#
_cell.length_a   1.000
_cell.length_b   1.000
_cell.length_c   1.000
_cell.angle_alpha   90.00
_cell.angle_beta   90.00
_cell.angle_gamma   90.00
#
_symmetry.space_group_name_H-M   'P 1'
#
loop_
_entity.id
_entity.type
_entity.pdbx_description
1 polymer ?
#
loop_
_entity_poly.entity_id
_entity_poly.type
_entity_poly.pdbx_seq_one_letter_code
_entity_poly.pdbx_strand_id
1 'polypeptide(L)'
;MYQKGYGYSSIKEIYPIEKGYFHYLVRILKRYGISWLDRPRHKWSKEEKLNAINRVLIDHETKINVALDLGLSSDGMLSNWIRDYQKNGYNVIDKPIGRPRKRTITRRNQKEIKPENKKIKELEKELLYLRAENAYLKALRELAINDQKKQK
;
A
#
# COMPACT_ATOMS: atom_id res chain seq x y z
N MET A 1 24.00 -23.11 -8.74
CA MET A 1 25.19 -22.23 -8.60
C MET A 1 25.25 -21.60 -7.21
N TYR A 2 24.22 -20.90 -6.73
CA TYR A 2 24.22 -20.40 -5.35
C TYR A 2 24.43 -21.48 -4.26
N GLN A 3 23.72 -22.62 -4.34
CA GLN A 3 23.91 -23.75 -3.42
C GLN A 3 25.32 -24.38 -3.45
N LYS A 4 26.06 -24.16 -4.55
CA LYS A 4 27.44 -24.63 -4.72
C LYS A 4 28.47 -23.59 -4.22
N GLY A 5 28.03 -22.50 -3.58
CA GLY A 5 28.90 -21.46 -3.00
C GLY A 5 29.35 -20.37 -3.98
N TYR A 6 28.87 -20.37 -5.23
CA TYR A 6 29.25 -19.33 -6.20
C TYR A 6 28.66 -17.97 -5.82
N GLY A 7 29.54 -16.96 -5.73
CA GLY A 7 29.18 -15.56 -5.45
C GLY A 7 28.68 -14.79 -6.69
N TYR A 8 28.41 -13.50 -6.50
CA TYR A 8 27.89 -12.62 -7.55
C TYR A 8 28.78 -12.58 -8.80
N SER A 9 30.09 -12.47 -8.63
CA SER A 9 31.04 -12.30 -9.74
C SER A 9 30.97 -13.45 -10.75
N SER A 10 30.94 -14.70 -10.28
CA SER A 10 30.82 -15.89 -11.14
C SER A 10 29.45 -16.01 -11.81
N ILE A 11 28.39 -15.57 -11.14
CA ILE A 11 27.02 -15.65 -11.67
C ILE A 11 26.78 -14.58 -12.73
N LYS A 12 27.37 -13.39 -12.57
CA LYS A 12 27.25 -12.28 -13.52
C LYS A 12 27.81 -12.63 -14.92
N GLU A 13 28.86 -13.45 -14.97
CA GLU A 13 29.47 -13.90 -16.23
C GLU A 13 28.54 -14.81 -17.04
N ILE A 14 27.68 -15.57 -16.35
CA ILE A 14 26.78 -16.55 -16.97
C ILE A 14 25.40 -15.94 -17.20
N TYR A 15 24.94 -15.09 -16.29
CA TYR A 15 23.64 -14.44 -16.33
C TYR A 15 23.76 -12.93 -16.13
N PRO A 16 23.21 -12.10 -17.03
CA PRO A 16 23.22 -10.64 -16.88
C PRO A 16 22.22 -10.19 -15.81
N ILE A 17 22.60 -10.34 -14.54
CA ILE A 17 21.78 -10.02 -13.38
C ILE A 17 22.36 -8.82 -12.63
N GLU A 18 21.49 -7.92 -12.20
CA GLU A 18 21.86 -6.79 -11.35
C GLU A 18 22.29 -7.27 -9.95
N LYS A 19 23.36 -6.66 -9.41
CA LYS A 19 23.89 -7.00 -8.09
C LYS A 19 22.84 -6.92 -6.97
N GLY A 20 21.98 -5.90 -6.98
CA GLY A 20 20.92 -5.73 -5.99
C GLY A 20 19.92 -6.90 -6.02
N TYR A 21 19.43 -7.23 -7.21
CA TYR A 21 18.51 -8.36 -7.40
C TYR A 21 19.14 -9.70 -6.99
N PHE A 22 20.42 -9.92 -7.31
CA PHE A 22 21.14 -11.12 -6.88
C PHE A 22 21.13 -11.27 -5.35
N HIS A 23 21.53 -10.23 -4.62
CA HIS A 23 21.56 -10.29 -3.15
C HIS A 23 20.16 -10.44 -2.55
N TYR A 24 19.15 -9.81 -3.14
CA TYR A 24 17.76 -9.97 -2.73
C TYR A 24 17.29 -11.42 -2.89
N LEU A 25 17.54 -12.02 -4.05
CA LEU A 25 17.18 -13.41 -4.34
C LEU A 25 17.89 -14.39 -3.39
N VAL A 26 19.17 -14.14 -3.08
CA VAL A 26 19.90 -14.90 -2.06
C VAL A 26 19.22 -14.81 -0.68
N ARG A 27 18.78 -13.62 -0.25
CA ARG A 27 18.08 -13.46 1.05
C ARG A 27 16.77 -14.23 1.09
N ILE A 28 16.02 -14.23 -0.01
CA ILE A 28 14.79 -15.01 -0.15
C ILE A 28 15.06 -16.50 -0.06
N LEU A 29 16.03 -17.00 -0.84
CA LEU A 29 16.36 -18.43 -0.86
C LEU A 29 16.89 -18.91 0.50
N LYS A 30 17.57 -18.04 1.27
CA LYS A 30 17.95 -18.35 2.64
C LYS A 30 16.75 -18.52 3.58
N ARG A 31 15.69 -17.75 3.37
CA ARG A 31 14.50 -17.75 4.24
C ARG A 31 13.51 -18.86 3.91
N TYR A 32 13.21 -19.06 2.62
CA TYR A 32 12.18 -20.00 2.17
C TYR A 32 12.74 -21.26 1.52
N GLY A 33 14.06 -21.33 1.29
CA GLY A 33 14.68 -22.41 0.54
C GLY A 33 14.45 -22.29 -0.97
N ILE A 34 14.86 -23.33 -1.69
CA ILE A 34 14.80 -23.36 -3.15
C ILE A 34 13.39 -23.55 -3.71
N SER A 35 12.49 -24.16 -2.91
CA SER A 35 11.08 -24.36 -3.24
C SER A 35 10.32 -23.05 -3.48
N TRP A 36 10.86 -21.91 -3.01
CA TRP A 36 10.32 -20.60 -3.33
C TRP A 36 10.30 -20.33 -4.84
N LEU A 37 11.24 -20.90 -5.62
CA LEU A 37 11.29 -20.74 -7.07
C LEU A 37 10.15 -21.49 -7.77
N ASP A 38 9.71 -22.60 -7.20
CA ASP A 38 8.68 -23.47 -7.80
C ASP A 38 7.26 -23.09 -7.37
N ARG A 39 7.11 -22.00 -6.62
CA ARG A 39 5.80 -21.59 -6.10
C ARG A 39 4.89 -21.05 -7.21
N PRO A 40 3.57 -21.32 -7.14
CA PRO A 40 2.61 -20.73 -8.06
C PRO A 40 2.57 -19.20 -7.89
N ARG A 41 2.13 -18.51 -8.94
CA ARG A 41 1.94 -17.06 -8.90
C ARG A 41 0.90 -16.71 -7.83
N HIS A 42 1.32 -16.01 -6.77
CA HIS A 42 0.40 -15.53 -5.73
C HIS A 42 -0.46 -14.37 -6.24
N LYS A 43 -1.77 -14.48 -6.03
CA LYS A 43 -2.73 -13.41 -6.30
C LYS A 43 -2.96 -12.62 -5.01
N TRP A 44 -2.24 -11.50 -4.89
CA TRP A 44 -2.33 -10.61 -3.74
C TRP A 44 -3.73 -9.99 -3.61
N SER A 45 -4.42 -10.29 -2.51
CA SER A 45 -5.71 -9.72 -2.15
C SER A 45 -5.56 -8.26 -1.72
N LYS A 46 -6.69 -7.56 -1.54
CA LYS A 46 -6.65 -6.15 -1.11
C LYS A 46 -6.15 -6.00 0.31
N GLU A 47 -6.65 -6.88 1.18
CA GLU A 47 -6.32 -6.92 2.60
C GLU A 47 -4.85 -7.25 2.80
N GLU A 48 -4.31 -8.21 2.04
CA GLU A 48 -2.88 -8.55 2.07
C GLU A 48 -2.01 -7.36 1.67
N LYS A 49 -2.37 -6.65 0.60
CA LYS A 49 -1.64 -5.44 0.16
C LYS A 49 -1.75 -4.32 1.19
N LEU A 50 -2.94 -4.08 1.74
CA LEU A 50 -3.14 -3.04 2.76
C LEU A 50 -2.32 -3.36 4.00
N ASN A 51 -2.33 -4.61 4.46
CA ASN A 51 -1.55 -5.04 5.61
C ASN A 51 -0.06 -4.82 5.38
N ALA A 52 0.45 -5.19 4.21
CA ALA A 52 1.85 -4.94 3.83
C ALA A 52 2.21 -3.45 3.83
N ILE A 53 1.30 -2.58 3.36
CA ILE A 53 1.48 -1.14 3.36
C ILE A 53 1.46 -0.58 4.79
N ASN A 54 0.52 -1.03 5.62
CA ASN A 54 0.38 -0.60 7.01
C ASN A 54 1.62 -0.94 7.83
N ARG A 55 2.21 -2.13 7.64
CA ARG A 55 3.48 -2.49 8.29
C ARG A 55 4.62 -1.50 8.01
N VAL A 56 4.63 -0.92 6.81
CA VAL A 56 5.65 0.08 6.45
C VAL A 56 5.27 1.48 6.95
N LEU A 57 4.01 1.89 6.78
CA LEU A 57 3.59 3.27 7.05
C LEU A 57 3.26 3.53 8.53
N ILE A 58 2.72 2.53 9.23
CA ILE A 58 2.26 2.61 10.62
C ILE A 58 3.30 1.96 11.54
N ASP A 59 3.71 0.72 11.26
CA ASP A 59 4.65 0.00 12.12
C ASP A 59 6.12 0.38 11.85
N HIS A 60 6.35 1.28 10.88
CA HIS A 60 7.67 1.81 10.50
C HIS A 60 8.70 0.74 10.12
N GLU A 61 8.23 -0.43 9.66
CA GLU A 61 9.12 -1.47 9.18
C GLU A 61 9.79 -1.09 7.86
N THR A 62 11.00 -1.62 7.62
CA THR A 62 11.67 -1.39 6.34
C THR A 62 10.95 -2.15 5.22
N LYS A 63 10.73 -1.48 4.08
CA LYS A 63 10.11 -2.07 2.88
C LYS A 63 10.76 -3.38 2.46
N ILE A 64 12.09 -3.46 2.55
CA ILE A 64 12.83 -4.66 2.17
C ILE A 64 12.50 -5.82 3.10
N ASN A 65 12.43 -5.60 4.42
CA ASN A 65 12.09 -6.67 5.35
C ASN A 65 10.66 -7.14 5.17
N VAL A 66 9.69 -6.22 5.05
CA VAL A 66 8.29 -6.58 4.79
C VAL A 66 8.17 -7.36 3.47
N ALA A 67 8.85 -6.92 2.41
CA ALA A 67 8.87 -7.63 1.13
C ALA A 67 9.46 -9.04 1.23
N LEU A 68 10.53 -9.21 2.03
CA LEU A 68 11.14 -10.51 2.29
C LEU A 68 10.28 -11.39 3.20
N ASP A 69 9.51 -10.83 4.14
CA ASP A 69 8.62 -11.59 5.04
C ASP A 69 7.38 -12.10 4.31
N LEU A 70 6.96 -11.36 3.28
CA LEU A 70 5.88 -11.74 2.39
C LEU A 70 6.35 -12.60 1.20
N GLY A 71 7.66 -12.79 1.04
CA GLY A 71 8.23 -13.51 -0.09
C GLY A 71 7.92 -12.86 -1.45
N LEU A 72 7.86 -11.52 -1.51
CA LEU A 72 7.70 -10.79 -2.76
C LEU A 72 8.89 -11.02 -3.68
N SER A 73 8.65 -11.05 -5.00
CA SER A 73 9.73 -11.20 -5.99
C SER A 73 10.69 -10.00 -6.03
N SER A 74 10.25 -8.83 -5.58
CA SER A 74 11.11 -7.67 -5.32
C SER A 74 10.47 -6.73 -4.29
N ASP A 75 11.30 -5.95 -3.60
CA ASP A 75 10.87 -4.83 -2.75
C ASP A 75 10.25 -3.68 -3.58
N GLY A 76 10.57 -3.62 -4.88
CA GLY A 76 9.93 -2.75 -5.86
C GLY A 76 8.42 -2.97 -5.97
N MET A 77 7.92 -4.21 -5.79
CA MET A 77 6.47 -4.46 -5.75
C MET A 77 5.78 -3.70 -4.62
N LEU A 78 6.34 -3.78 -3.41
CA LEU A 78 5.79 -3.08 -2.25
C LEU A 78 5.91 -1.57 -2.41
N SER A 79 7.02 -1.09 -2.98
CA SER A 79 7.20 0.33 -3.31
C SER A 79 6.12 0.84 -4.26
N ASN A 80 5.76 0.06 -5.27
CA ASN A 80 4.67 0.39 -6.18
C ASN A 80 3.31 0.44 -5.47
N TRP A 81 3.02 -0.52 -4.57
CA TRP A 81 1.78 -0.53 -3.81
C TRP A 81 1.66 0.71 -2.89
N ILE A 82 2.73 1.05 -2.19
CA ILE A 82 2.77 2.25 -1.32
C ILE A 82 2.55 3.51 -2.15
N ARG A 83 3.23 3.66 -3.29
CA ARG A 83 3.05 4.81 -4.19
C ARG A 83 1.62 4.92 -4.70
N ASP A 84 1.05 3.80 -5.11
CA ASP A 84 -0.32 3.73 -5.59
C ASP A 84 -1.33 4.11 -4.50
N TYR A 85 -1.13 3.60 -3.28
CA TYR A 85 -1.93 3.92 -2.10
C TYR A 85 -1.82 5.40 -1.71
N GLN A 86 -0.62 5.99 -1.71
CA GLN A 86 -0.45 7.42 -1.43
C GLN A 86 -1.12 8.31 -2.47
N LYS A 87 -1.14 7.90 -3.74
CA LYS A 87 -1.70 8.71 -4.83
C LYS A 87 -3.23 8.74 -4.85
N ASN A 88 -3.90 7.61 -4.61
CA ASN A 88 -5.38 7.57 -4.70
C ASN A 88 -6.07 6.80 -3.55
N GLY A 89 -5.37 6.62 -2.42
CA GLY A 89 -5.90 6.00 -1.21
C GLY A 89 -6.24 4.52 -1.40
N TYR A 90 -7.24 4.08 -0.64
CA TYR A 90 -7.71 2.69 -0.62
C TYR A 90 -8.33 2.22 -1.96
N ASN A 91 -8.84 3.14 -2.79
CA ASN A 91 -9.51 2.83 -4.06
C ASN A 91 -8.59 2.22 -5.14
N VAL A 92 -7.26 2.22 -4.92
CA VAL A 92 -6.28 1.81 -5.94
C VAL A 92 -5.95 0.33 -5.91
N ILE A 93 -6.30 -0.33 -4.82
CA ILE A 93 -5.94 -1.74 -4.61
C ILE A 93 -6.70 -2.66 -5.60
N ASP A 94 -7.78 -2.16 -6.21
CA ASP A 94 -8.62 -2.80 -7.25
C ASP A 94 -8.52 -2.15 -8.64
N LYS A 95 -7.32 -1.82 -9.12
CA LYS A 95 -7.22 -1.56 -10.57
C LYS A 95 -7.63 -2.85 -11.32
N PRO A 96 -8.64 -2.81 -12.22
CA PRO A 96 -8.98 -3.97 -13.02
C PRO A 96 -7.76 -4.38 -13.84
N ILE A 97 -7.45 -5.68 -13.84
CA ILE A 97 -6.30 -6.22 -14.57
C ILE A 97 -6.59 -6.05 -16.07
N GLY A 98 -5.76 -5.26 -16.76
CA GLY A 98 -5.82 -5.06 -18.21
C GLY A 98 -6.00 -3.61 -18.64
N ARG A 99 -6.13 -3.40 -19.95
CA ARG A 99 -6.35 -2.06 -20.53
C ARG A 99 -7.70 -1.52 -20.04
N PRO A 100 -7.78 -0.28 -19.53
CA PRO A 100 -9.07 0.32 -19.22
C PRO A 100 -9.95 0.31 -20.47
N ARG A 101 -11.16 -0.27 -20.36
CA ARG A 101 -12.13 -0.27 -21.45
C ARG A 101 -12.41 1.18 -21.86
N LYS A 102 -12.39 1.47 -23.16
CA LYS A 102 -12.81 2.76 -23.71
C LYS A 102 -14.23 3.01 -23.20
N ARG A 103 -14.41 4.02 -22.34
CA ARG A 103 -15.73 4.37 -21.81
C ARG A 103 -16.54 5.04 -22.92
N THR A 104 -17.41 4.29 -23.59
CA THR A 104 -18.53 4.88 -24.33
C THR A 104 -19.57 5.34 -23.30
N ILE A 105 -19.80 6.66 -23.22
CA ILE A 105 -20.81 7.22 -22.34
C ILE A 105 -22.18 6.82 -22.89
N THR A 106 -22.87 5.91 -22.22
CA THR A 106 -24.25 5.53 -22.51
C THR A 106 -25.21 6.17 -21.51
N ARG A 107 -26.50 6.31 -21.86
CA ARG A 107 -27.54 6.85 -20.95
C ARG A 107 -27.66 6.06 -19.63
N ARG A 108 -27.30 4.78 -19.61
CA ARG A 108 -27.25 3.95 -18.39
C ARG A 108 -26.12 4.38 -17.45
N ASN A 109 -24.90 4.53 -17.97
CA ASN A 109 -23.74 4.92 -17.17
C ASN A 109 -23.88 6.34 -16.60
N GLN A 110 -24.52 7.27 -17.33
CA GLN A 110 -24.84 8.60 -16.79
C GLN A 110 -25.80 8.56 -15.58
N LYS A 111 -26.69 7.57 -15.52
CA LYS A 111 -27.60 7.39 -14.38
C LYS A 111 -26.92 6.81 -13.15
N GLU A 112 -25.78 6.13 -13.29
CA GLU A 112 -24.97 5.60 -12.17
C GLU A 112 -23.95 6.63 -11.65
N ILE A 113 -23.41 7.49 -12.52
CA ILE A 113 -22.50 8.58 -12.11
C ILE A 113 -23.24 9.66 -11.29
N LYS A 114 -24.52 9.92 -11.61
CA LYS A 114 -25.36 10.88 -10.87
C LYS A 114 -25.57 10.54 -9.38
N PRO A 115 -25.94 9.31 -8.99
CA PRO A 115 -26.12 8.94 -7.59
C PRO A 115 -24.79 8.88 -6.84
N GLU A 116 -23.69 8.50 -7.49
CA GLU A 116 -22.35 8.53 -6.87
C GLU A 116 -21.95 9.97 -6.50
N ASN A 117 -22.16 10.94 -7.40
CA ASN A 117 -21.93 12.36 -7.12
C ASN A 117 -22.82 12.92 -6.01
N LYS A 118 -24.08 12.46 -5.91
CA LYS A 118 -24.98 12.86 -4.82
C LYS A 118 -24.46 12.37 -3.47
N LYS A 119 -24.03 11.11 -3.39
CA LYS A 119 -23.50 10.51 -2.16
C LYS A 119 -22.19 11.17 -1.72
N ILE A 120 -21.31 11.50 -2.66
CA ILE A 120 -20.08 12.27 -2.37
C ILE A 120 -20.42 13.62 -1.74
N LYS A 121 -21.38 14.36 -2.32
CA LYS A 121 -21.78 15.68 -1.80
C LYS A 121 -22.41 15.61 -0.41
N GLU A 122 -23.13 14.53 -0.10
CA GLU A 122 -23.71 14.29 1.22
C GLU A 122 -22.62 14.00 2.26
N LEU A 123 -21.66 13.13 1.93
CA LEU A 123 -20.50 12.83 2.77
C LEU A 123 -19.62 14.07 3.02
N GLU A 124 -19.45 14.93 2.02
CA GLU A 124 -18.71 16.19 2.18
C GLU A 124 -19.39 17.14 3.18
N LYS A 125 -20.73 17.20 3.17
CA LYS A 125 -21.50 17.99 4.16
C LYS A 125 -21.37 17.41 5.56
N GLU A 126 -21.46 16.10 5.69
CA GLU A 126 -21.32 15.42 6.97
C GLU A 126 -19.91 15.63 7.56
N LEU A 127 -18.85 15.52 6.73
CA LEU A 127 -17.48 15.85 7.14
C LEU A 127 -17.33 17.32 7.59
N LEU A 128 -17.96 18.25 6.90
CA LEU A 128 -17.93 19.67 7.27
C LEU A 128 -18.60 19.88 8.63
N TYR A 129 -19.77 19.27 8.84
CA TYR A 129 -20.50 19.33 10.11
C TYR A 129 -19.68 18.75 11.27
N LEU A 130 -19.14 17.53 11.10
CA LEU A 130 -18.32 16.88 12.11
C LEU A 130 -17.04 17.66 12.43
N ARG A 131 -16.44 18.34 11.45
CA ARG A 131 -15.28 19.22 11.69
C ARG A 131 -15.65 20.44 12.52
N ALA A 132 -16.80 21.05 12.28
CA ALA A 132 -17.29 22.18 13.07
C ALA A 132 -17.58 21.76 14.52
N GLU A 133 -18.25 20.62 14.71
CA GLU A 133 -18.51 20.07 16.05
C GLU A 133 -17.22 19.77 16.82
N ASN A 134 -16.23 19.13 16.17
CA ASN A 134 -14.93 18.87 16.79
C ASN A 134 -14.18 20.16 17.15
N ALA A 135 -14.27 21.21 16.32
CA ALA A 135 -13.66 22.50 16.62
C ALA A 135 -14.30 23.16 17.85
N TYR A 136 -15.62 23.10 17.94
CA TYR A 136 -16.37 23.61 19.10
C TYR A 136 -16.01 22.86 20.39
N LEU A 137 -15.98 21.53 20.35
CA LEU A 137 -15.59 20.71 21.50
C LEU A 137 -14.14 20.97 21.95
N LYS A 138 -13.22 21.24 21.02
CA LYS A 138 -11.84 21.64 21.35
C LYS A 138 -11.79 23.01 22.04
N ALA A 139 -12.53 24.00 21.53
CA ALA A 139 -12.59 25.33 22.15
C ALA A 139 -13.15 25.28 23.58
N LEU A 140 -14.20 24.48 23.82
CA LEU A 140 -14.73 24.26 25.18
C LEU A 140 -13.70 23.62 26.11
N ARG A 141 -12.95 22.63 25.63
CA ARG A 141 -11.88 22.00 26.42
C ARG A 141 -10.78 22.99 26.78
N GLU A 142 -10.39 23.85 25.85
CA GLU A 142 -9.36 24.87 26.09
C GLU A 142 -9.81 25.89 27.14
N LEU A 143 -11.06 26.34 27.10
CA LEU A 143 -11.64 27.21 28.12
C LEU A 143 -11.62 26.53 29.50
N ALA A 144 -12.11 25.30 29.59
CA ALA A 144 -12.11 24.55 30.85
C ALA A 144 -10.69 24.35 31.43
N ILE A 145 -9.70 24.08 30.58
CA ILE A 145 -8.29 23.97 31.00
C ILE A 145 -7.76 25.31 31.51
N ASN A 146 -8.09 26.42 30.84
CA ASN A 146 -7.66 27.76 31.26
C ASN A 146 -8.30 28.19 32.59
N ASP A 147 -9.58 27.85 32.81
CA ASP A 147 -10.26 28.14 34.06
C ASP A 147 -9.66 27.34 35.23
N GLN A 148 -9.35 26.06 35.02
CA GLN A 148 -8.64 25.25 36.02
C GLN A 148 -7.23 25.79 36.33
N LYS A 149 -6.53 26.38 35.35
CA LYS A 149 -5.23 27.02 35.57
C LYS A 149 -5.32 28.33 36.34
N LYS A 150 -6.44 29.07 36.24
CA LYS A 150 -6.66 30.32 36.99
C LYS A 150 -7.07 30.09 38.44
N GLN A 151 -7.60 28.91 38.77
CA GLN A 151 -8.00 28.53 40.12
C GLN A 151 -6.88 27.85 40.93
N LYS A 152 -5.70 27.68 40.34
CA LYS A 152 -4.45 27.27 41.01
C LYS A 152 -3.51 28.46 41.13
#